data_AF-A0A7Y3YQX1-F1
#
_entry.id   AF-A0A7Y3YQX1-F1
#
_cell.length_a   1.000
_cell.length_b   1.000
_cell.length_c   1.000
_cell.angle_alpha   90.00
_cell.angle_beta   90.00
_cell.angle_gamma   90.00
#
_symmetry.space_group_name_H-M   'P 1'
#
loop_
_entity.id
_entity.type
_entity.pdbx_description
1 polymer ?
#
loop_
_entity_poly.entity_id
_entity_poly.type
_entity_poly.pdbx_seq_one_letter_code
_entity_poly.pdbx_strand_id
1 'polypeptide(L)'
;MKLSKLMLSSVTLVFLAACGGGGGGGGSTASAPSSVPPADDSSSGTGNNTVTSSVAPAAQVLKSVELTIPEGFDFSTEREVVVTVDVASSQSSRGFMSLYTEFEGEVVDYTSQVLRMPINEDTDFSTTLLLPNHVDKVWVEVWYPSALGSEVKSSFSIENDKVDVLL
;
A
#
# COMPACT_ATOMS: atom_id res chain seq x y z
N MET A 1 -17.16 50.28 36.72
CA MET A 1 -16.81 49.12 35.86
C MET A 1 -17.30 49.38 34.44
N LYS A 2 -16.40 49.26 33.43
CA LYS A 2 -16.62 49.26 31.96
C LYS A 2 -15.80 50.34 31.25
N LEU A 3 -14.53 50.03 30.95
CA LEU A 3 -13.75 50.72 29.90
C LEU A 3 -12.59 49.85 29.35
N SER A 4 -12.48 48.57 29.75
CA SER A 4 -11.33 47.71 29.44
C SER A 4 -11.53 46.74 28.26
N LYS A 5 -12.59 46.86 27.46
CA LYS A 5 -12.94 45.87 26.41
C LYS A 5 -12.65 46.29 24.96
N LEU A 6 -11.98 47.41 24.70
CA LEU A 6 -11.83 47.97 23.34
C LEU A 6 -10.39 48.01 22.81
N MET A 7 -9.52 47.07 23.23
CA MET A 7 -8.11 47.03 22.80
C MET A 7 -7.63 45.66 22.28
N LEU A 8 -8.52 44.74 21.90
CA LEU A 8 -8.12 43.39 21.48
C LEU A 8 -8.63 42.98 20.08
N SER A 9 -8.82 43.95 19.18
CA SER A 9 -9.44 43.72 17.86
C SER A 9 -8.55 44.07 16.65
N SER A 10 -7.22 44.14 16.78
CA SER A 10 -6.39 44.66 15.67
C SER A 10 -5.06 43.95 15.42
N VAL A 11 -4.89 42.68 15.79
CA VAL A 11 -3.66 41.93 15.49
C VAL A 11 -3.98 40.54 14.95
N THR A 12 -4.47 40.47 13.70
CA THR A 12 -4.67 39.16 13.04
C THR A 12 -4.45 39.14 11.53
N LEU A 13 -3.75 40.13 10.95
CA LEU A 13 -3.72 40.29 9.48
C LEU A 13 -2.37 40.19 8.76
N VAL A 14 -1.31 39.66 9.36
CA VAL A 14 -0.03 39.50 8.65
C VAL A 14 0.54 38.14 9.01
N PHE A 15 0.63 37.21 8.05
CA PHE A 15 1.59 36.08 7.93
C PHE A 15 1.03 34.92 7.05
N LEU A 16 0.48 35.23 5.86
CA LEU A 16 0.15 34.20 4.85
C LEU A 16 0.80 34.53 3.50
N ALA A 17 2.11 34.74 3.51
CA ALA A 17 2.90 34.79 2.28
C ALA A 17 4.06 33.79 2.34
N ALA A 18 4.23 33.07 1.23
CA ALA A 18 5.37 32.23 0.85
C ALA A 18 5.41 30.78 1.38
N CYS A 19 4.59 29.92 0.77
CA CYS A 19 5.05 28.57 0.41
C CYS A 19 5.21 28.53 -1.12
N GLY A 20 6.42 28.86 -1.58
CA GLY A 20 6.94 28.34 -2.85
C GLY A 20 7.29 26.86 -2.65
N GLY A 21 7.53 26.02 -3.65
CA GLY A 21 7.74 26.14 -5.09
C GLY A 21 8.20 24.76 -5.56
N GLY A 22 8.42 24.57 -6.86
CA GLY A 22 9.14 23.39 -7.37
C GLY A 22 8.48 22.75 -8.59
N GLY A 23 8.95 23.17 -9.77
CA GLY A 23 8.74 22.44 -11.02
C GLY A 23 9.80 21.34 -11.20
N GLY A 24 9.49 20.37 -12.05
CA GLY A 24 10.43 19.33 -12.49
C GLY A 24 9.82 18.49 -13.60
N GLY A 25 10.12 18.85 -14.84
CA GLY A 25 9.82 18.03 -16.02
C GLY A 25 10.86 16.94 -16.24
N GLY A 26 10.51 15.95 -17.07
CA GLY A 26 11.43 14.91 -17.50
C GLY A 26 10.71 13.80 -18.25
N GLY A 27 10.33 14.06 -19.49
CA GLY A 27 10.00 12.99 -20.43
C GLY A 27 11.29 12.37 -20.98
N SER A 28 11.27 11.06 -21.24
CA SER A 28 11.87 10.44 -22.43
C SER A 28 11.65 8.93 -22.44
N THR A 29 10.74 8.53 -23.34
CA THR A 29 10.89 7.47 -24.35
C THR A 29 11.59 6.15 -23.97
N ALA A 30 10.78 5.10 -23.98
CA ALA A 30 11.15 3.70 -24.02
C ALA A 30 12.21 3.41 -25.09
N SER A 31 13.30 2.77 -24.66
CA SER A 31 14.30 2.17 -25.57
C SER A 31 14.02 0.67 -25.67
N ALA A 32 13.70 0.21 -26.88
CA ALA A 32 13.56 -1.20 -27.21
C ALA A 32 14.93 -1.92 -27.16
N PRO A 33 14.99 -3.22 -26.81
CA PRO A 33 16.24 -3.96 -26.76
C PRO A 33 16.78 -4.31 -28.16
N SER A 34 18.09 -4.20 -28.34
CA SER A 34 18.83 -4.66 -29.53
C SER A 34 19.00 -6.17 -29.54
N SER A 35 18.70 -6.82 -30.66
CA SER A 35 18.96 -8.23 -30.93
C SER A 35 20.39 -8.42 -31.47
N VAL A 36 21.13 -9.37 -30.89
CA VAL A 36 22.47 -9.78 -31.36
C VAL A 36 22.31 -10.95 -32.33
N PRO A 37 22.93 -10.93 -33.54
CA PRO A 37 22.86 -12.06 -34.47
C PRO A 37 23.79 -13.22 -34.05
N PRO A 38 23.52 -14.47 -34.48
CA PRO A 38 24.39 -15.61 -34.19
C PRO A 38 25.70 -15.52 -34.98
N ALA A 39 26.80 -15.99 -34.39
CA ALA A 39 28.05 -16.19 -35.10
C ALA A 39 28.01 -17.55 -35.86
N ASP A 40 28.17 -17.49 -37.17
CA ASP A 40 28.61 -18.63 -38.00
C ASP A 40 30.07 -18.92 -37.67
N ASP A 41 30.41 -20.19 -37.43
CA ASP A 41 31.79 -20.65 -37.60
C ASP A 41 31.82 -21.96 -38.38
N SER A 42 32.37 -21.85 -39.59
CA SER A 42 32.74 -22.95 -40.45
C SER A 42 34.18 -22.69 -40.88
N SER A 43 35.15 -23.37 -40.26
CA SER A 43 36.37 -23.76 -40.97
C SER A 43 37.18 -24.82 -40.23
N SER A 44 37.63 -25.78 -41.03
CA SER A 44 38.61 -26.83 -40.78
C SER A 44 40.02 -26.29 -40.52
N GLY A 45 40.74 -26.88 -39.55
CA GLY A 45 42.16 -26.60 -39.35
C GLY A 45 42.86 -27.65 -38.49
N THR A 46 43.55 -28.59 -39.13
CA THR A 46 44.47 -29.55 -38.53
C THR A 46 45.65 -28.83 -37.87
N GLY A 47 45.81 -28.97 -36.56
CA GLY A 47 46.95 -28.44 -35.81
C GLY A 47 47.18 -29.21 -34.52
N ASN A 48 48.09 -30.18 -34.57
CA ASN A 48 48.52 -31.00 -33.44
C ASN A 48 49.34 -30.15 -32.46
N ASN A 49 48.79 -29.86 -31.27
CA ASN A 49 49.55 -29.35 -30.13
C ASN A 49 49.15 -30.11 -28.86
N THR A 50 50.10 -30.89 -28.35
CA THR A 50 50.05 -31.62 -27.08
C THR A 50 49.90 -30.63 -25.93
N VAL A 51 48.78 -30.66 -25.21
CA VAL A 51 48.57 -29.91 -23.97
C VAL A 51 48.43 -30.92 -22.82
N THR A 52 49.37 -30.83 -21.88
CA THR A 52 49.35 -31.49 -20.57
C THR A 52 48.02 -31.22 -19.88
N SER A 53 47.28 -32.30 -19.55
CA SER A 53 46.04 -32.23 -18.78
C SER A 53 46.30 -31.70 -17.36
N SER A 54 46.00 -30.43 -17.13
CA SER A 54 45.65 -29.96 -15.79
C SER A 54 44.17 -30.27 -15.58
N VAL A 55 43.85 -31.16 -14.64
CA VAL A 55 42.48 -31.50 -14.26
C VAL A 55 41.81 -30.23 -13.73
N ALA A 56 40.92 -29.65 -14.54
CA ALA A 56 39.99 -28.62 -14.08
C ALA A 56 39.04 -29.25 -13.05
N PRO A 57 38.65 -28.53 -11.97
CA PRO A 57 37.62 -29.02 -11.08
C PRO A 57 36.36 -29.28 -11.91
N ALA A 58 35.79 -30.49 -11.80
CA ALA A 58 34.55 -30.83 -12.48
C ALA A 58 33.50 -29.76 -12.13
N ALA A 59 33.10 -28.97 -13.14
CA ALA A 59 32.02 -28.01 -12.98
C ALA A 59 30.78 -28.79 -12.52
N GLN A 60 30.35 -28.56 -11.27
CA GLN A 60 29.14 -29.17 -10.78
C GLN A 60 27.98 -28.59 -11.57
N VAL A 61 27.35 -29.43 -12.38
CA VAL A 61 26.13 -29.08 -13.11
C VAL A 61 25.03 -28.89 -12.07
N LEU A 62 24.85 -27.66 -11.62
CA LEU A 62 23.71 -27.25 -10.82
C LEU A 62 22.48 -27.30 -11.74
N LYS A 63 21.67 -28.35 -11.62
CA LYS A 63 20.40 -28.44 -12.33
C LYS A 63 19.42 -27.46 -11.69
N SER A 64 18.98 -26.46 -12.45
CA SER A 64 17.82 -25.64 -12.08
C SER A 64 16.56 -26.52 -12.16
N VAL A 65 15.73 -26.48 -11.13
CA VAL A 65 14.37 -27.05 -11.22
C VAL A 65 13.54 -26.12 -12.11
N GLU A 66 12.90 -26.70 -13.12
CA GLU A 66 11.94 -25.98 -13.96
C GLU A 66 10.64 -25.77 -13.15
N LEU A 67 10.31 -24.51 -12.87
CA LEU A 67 9.06 -24.12 -12.23
C LEU A 67 8.02 -23.87 -13.32
N THR A 68 7.02 -24.75 -13.41
CA THR A 68 5.88 -24.57 -14.32
C THR A 68 4.73 -23.92 -13.59
N ILE A 69 4.16 -22.89 -14.20
CA ILE A 69 2.98 -22.20 -13.70
C ILE A 69 1.74 -22.96 -14.19
N PRO A 70 0.79 -23.33 -13.31
CA PRO A 70 -0.46 -23.95 -13.73
C PRO A 70 -1.25 -23.04 -14.69
N GLU A 71 -1.96 -23.63 -15.66
CA GLU A 71 -2.91 -22.87 -16.47
C GLU A 71 -3.98 -22.25 -15.58
N GLY A 72 -4.29 -20.97 -15.81
CA GLY A 72 -5.26 -20.21 -15.00
C GLY A 72 -4.71 -19.68 -13.68
N PHE A 73 -3.41 -19.80 -13.41
CA PHE A 73 -2.80 -19.12 -12.26
C PHE A 73 -2.91 -17.60 -12.42
N ASP A 74 -3.51 -16.95 -11.42
CA ASP A 74 -3.58 -15.50 -11.35
C ASP A 74 -2.37 -14.96 -10.59
N PHE A 75 -1.62 -14.08 -11.24
CA PHE A 75 -0.48 -13.38 -10.64
C PHE A 75 -0.88 -12.07 -9.94
N SER A 76 -2.17 -11.77 -9.86
CA SER A 76 -2.63 -10.63 -9.08
C SER A 76 -2.11 -10.75 -7.65
N THR A 77 -1.54 -9.65 -7.16
CA THR A 77 -1.02 -9.56 -5.80
C THR A 77 -2.01 -8.86 -4.87
N GLU A 78 -3.11 -8.35 -5.43
CA GLU A 78 -4.12 -7.56 -4.77
C GLU A 78 -5.52 -8.00 -5.20
N ARG A 79 -6.52 -7.70 -4.38
CA ARG A 79 -7.93 -7.95 -4.64
C ARG A 79 -8.79 -6.79 -4.16
N GLU A 80 -9.93 -6.62 -4.82
CA GLU A 80 -10.95 -5.66 -4.40
C GLU A 80 -11.70 -6.22 -3.19
N VAL A 81 -11.76 -5.45 -2.10
CA VAL A 81 -12.48 -5.79 -0.87
C VAL A 81 -13.53 -4.71 -0.62
N VAL A 82 -14.79 -5.12 -0.53
CA VAL A 82 -15.90 -4.21 -0.22
C VAL A 82 -16.00 -4.06 1.30
N VAL A 83 -15.90 -2.83 1.78
CA VAL A 83 -16.05 -2.49 3.20
C VAL A 83 -17.37 -1.78 3.38
N THR A 84 -18.21 -2.33 4.25
CA THR A 84 -19.52 -1.83 4.63
C THR A 84 -19.51 -1.53 6.12
N VAL A 85 -19.92 -0.32 6.50
CA VAL A 85 -19.93 0.12 7.90
C VAL A 85 -21.31 0.62 8.25
N ASP A 86 -21.86 0.04 9.32
CA ASP A 86 -23.09 0.47 9.98
C ASP A 86 -22.72 0.98 11.38
N VAL A 87 -23.06 2.23 11.65
CA VAL A 87 -22.76 2.90 12.92
C VAL A 87 -24.05 3.00 13.71
N ALA A 88 -24.12 2.33 14.87
CA ALA A 88 -25.29 2.41 15.73
C ALA A 88 -25.61 3.87 16.09
N SER A 89 -26.90 4.20 16.03
CA SER A 89 -27.51 5.53 16.22
C SER A 89 -27.26 6.24 17.56
N SER A 90 -26.41 5.68 18.43
CA SER A 90 -26.07 6.25 19.73
C SER A 90 -25.04 7.40 19.66
N GLN A 91 -24.48 7.69 18.49
CA GLN A 91 -23.38 8.64 18.30
C GLN A 91 -23.75 9.79 17.34
N SER A 92 -24.55 10.75 17.83
CA SER A 92 -25.06 11.89 17.04
C SER A 92 -24.02 12.96 16.63
N SER A 93 -22.75 12.73 16.95
CA SER A 93 -21.66 13.65 16.61
C SER A 93 -20.77 13.06 15.52
N ARG A 94 -20.32 13.94 14.60
CA ARG A 94 -19.36 13.57 13.55
C ARG A 94 -18.09 12.94 14.15
N GLY A 95 -17.81 11.69 13.78
CA GLY A 95 -16.59 10.97 14.09
C GLY A 95 -15.67 10.85 12.88
N PHE A 96 -14.57 10.14 13.07
CA PHE A 96 -13.67 9.72 12.00
C PHE A 96 -13.36 8.25 12.14
N MET A 97 -13.51 7.52 11.04
CA MET A 97 -13.12 6.12 10.93
C MET A 97 -11.76 6.02 10.24
N SER A 98 -10.93 5.09 10.71
CA SER A 98 -9.67 4.71 10.08
C SER A 98 -9.59 3.18 9.97
N LEU A 99 -9.08 2.69 8.84
CA LEU A 99 -8.80 1.27 8.60
C LEU A 99 -7.30 1.06 8.45
N TYR A 100 -6.80 0.00 9.06
CA TYR A 100 -5.39 -0.40 9.04
C TYR A 100 -5.25 -1.87 8.66
N THR A 101 -4.15 -2.22 7.99
CA THR A 101 -3.91 -3.60 7.53
C THR A 101 -2.88 -4.36 8.36
N GLU A 102 -2.06 -3.67 9.15
CA GLU A 102 -1.02 -4.30 9.98
C GLU A 102 -1.28 -4.06 11.47
N PHE A 103 -1.43 -5.16 12.22
CA PHE A 103 -1.61 -5.14 13.66
C PHE A 103 -1.26 -6.50 14.29
N GLU A 104 -0.81 -6.49 15.54
CA GLU A 104 -0.52 -7.67 16.35
C GLU A 104 -1.38 -7.64 17.62
N GLY A 105 -2.40 -8.51 17.68
CA GLY A 105 -3.38 -8.47 18.77
C GLY A 105 -4.15 -7.14 18.75
N GLU A 106 -3.93 -6.30 19.76
CA GLU A 106 -4.53 -4.95 19.86
C GLU A 106 -3.53 -3.82 19.54
N VAL A 107 -2.30 -4.17 19.13
CA VAL A 107 -1.25 -3.21 18.79
C VAL A 107 -1.28 -2.96 17.29
N VAL A 108 -1.64 -1.75 16.87
CA VAL A 108 -1.80 -1.38 15.46
C VAL A 108 -0.56 -0.65 14.96
N ASP A 109 -0.08 -0.99 13.76
CA ASP A 109 0.86 -0.14 13.04
C ASP A 109 0.08 0.97 12.31
N TYR A 110 0.11 2.17 12.89
CA TYR A 110 -0.59 3.34 12.36
C TYR A 110 -0.06 3.82 10.99
N THR A 111 1.09 3.32 10.52
CA THR A 111 1.59 3.60 9.17
C THR A 111 0.88 2.76 8.10
N SER A 112 0.23 1.66 8.48
CA SER A 112 -0.56 0.79 7.59
C SER A 112 -1.98 1.30 7.32
N GLN A 113 -2.22 2.61 7.48
CA GLN A 113 -3.53 3.22 7.25
C GLN A 113 -3.86 3.22 5.76
N VAL A 114 -4.93 2.52 5.39
CA VAL A 114 -5.40 2.41 4.00
C VAL A 114 -6.63 3.27 3.71
N LEU A 115 -7.39 3.62 4.75
CA LEU A 115 -8.58 4.47 4.62
C LEU A 115 -8.73 5.34 5.85
N ARG A 116 -9.12 6.59 5.63
CA ARG A 116 -9.58 7.50 6.68
C ARG A 116 -10.68 8.39 6.15
N MET A 117 -11.78 8.46 6.90
CA MET A 117 -12.95 9.23 6.46
C MET A 117 -13.76 9.78 7.64
N PRO A 118 -14.48 10.89 7.45
CA PRO A 118 -15.48 11.32 8.41
C PRO A 118 -16.72 10.42 8.38
N ILE A 119 -17.33 10.16 9.54
CA ILE A 119 -18.58 9.40 9.68
C ILE A 119 -19.57 10.13 10.61
N ASN A 120 -20.86 9.83 10.53
CA ASN A 120 -21.92 10.32 11.42
C ASN A 120 -23.04 9.27 11.58
N GLU A 121 -24.08 9.59 12.37
CA GLU A 121 -25.21 8.68 12.67
C GLU A 121 -26.06 8.27 11.45
N ASP A 122 -26.05 9.04 10.36
CA ASP A 122 -26.80 8.75 9.13
C ASP A 122 -25.92 8.10 8.05
N THR A 123 -24.70 7.67 8.42
CA THR A 123 -23.72 7.18 7.46
C THR A 123 -23.89 5.67 7.22
N ASP A 124 -24.68 5.32 6.21
CA ASP A 124 -24.56 4.03 5.53
C ASP A 124 -23.33 4.09 4.61
N PHE A 125 -22.19 3.57 5.07
CA PHE A 125 -20.96 3.63 4.29
C PHE A 125 -20.69 2.33 3.54
N SER A 126 -20.33 2.48 2.26
CA SER A 126 -19.77 1.40 1.46
C SER A 126 -18.65 1.92 0.57
N THR A 127 -17.52 1.22 0.55
CA THR A 127 -16.39 1.50 -0.36
C THR A 127 -15.71 0.22 -0.80
N THR A 128 -14.90 0.31 -1.85
CA THR A 128 -14.06 -0.78 -2.32
C THR A 128 -12.60 -0.39 -2.12
N LEU A 129 -11.85 -1.24 -1.42
CA LEU A 129 -10.41 -1.10 -1.20
C LEU A 129 -9.66 -2.13 -2.03
N LEU A 130 -8.52 -1.75 -2.60
CA LEU A 130 -7.60 -2.69 -3.23
C LEU A 130 -6.58 -3.12 -2.16
N LEU A 131 -6.65 -4.38 -1.72
CA LEU A 131 -5.84 -4.89 -0.62
C LEU A 131 -4.94 -6.04 -1.09
N PRO A 132 -3.72 -6.19 -0.55
CA PRO A 132 -2.87 -7.33 -0.84
C PRO A 132 -3.53 -8.66 -0.49
N ASN A 133 -3.27 -9.70 -1.28
CA ASN A 133 -3.91 -11.02 -1.15
C ASN A 133 -3.66 -11.73 0.19
N HIS A 134 -2.58 -11.36 0.90
CA HIS A 134 -2.25 -11.94 2.21
C HIS A 134 -2.94 -11.24 3.39
N VAL A 135 -3.64 -10.12 3.15
CA VAL A 135 -4.38 -9.42 4.21
C VAL A 135 -5.72 -10.11 4.39
N ASP A 136 -5.89 -10.78 5.53
CA ASP A 136 -7.13 -11.52 5.88
C ASP A 136 -7.99 -10.79 6.91
N LYS A 137 -7.45 -9.76 7.56
CA LYS A 137 -8.13 -8.97 8.57
C LYS A 137 -7.76 -7.50 8.45
N VAL A 138 -8.66 -6.64 8.90
CA VAL A 138 -8.43 -5.21 9.03
C VAL A 138 -8.71 -4.77 10.45
N TRP A 139 -7.98 -3.76 10.90
CA TRP A 139 -8.28 -3.08 12.15
C TRP A 139 -9.06 -1.81 11.86
N VAL A 140 -10.17 -1.62 12.56
CA VAL A 140 -11.03 -0.44 12.43
C VAL A 140 -10.97 0.34 13.72
N GLU A 141 -10.68 1.63 13.60
CA GLU A 141 -10.82 2.59 14.69
C GLU A 141 -11.81 3.68 14.34
N VAL A 142 -12.75 3.95 15.24
CA VAL A 142 -13.64 5.11 15.17
C VAL A 142 -13.43 5.97 16.40
N TRP A 143 -13.15 7.25 16.18
CA TRP A 143 -13.00 8.23 17.26
C TRP A 143 -13.88 9.45 17.05
N TYR A 144 -14.34 10.03 18.15
CA TYR A 144 -15.26 11.16 18.18
C TYR A 144 -14.59 12.35 18.87
N PRO A 145 -14.36 13.48 18.17
CA PRO A 145 -13.73 14.68 18.77
C PRO A 145 -14.45 15.21 20.02
N SER A 146 -15.78 15.05 20.06
CA SER A 146 -16.66 15.46 21.16
C SER A 146 -16.66 14.50 22.36
N ALA A 147 -16.15 13.28 22.17
CA ALA A 147 -16.15 12.21 23.17
C ALA A 147 -14.80 11.48 23.17
N LEU A 148 -13.74 12.22 23.50
CA LEU A 148 -12.39 11.66 23.63
C LEU A 148 -12.37 10.52 24.66
N GLY A 149 -11.72 9.40 24.34
CA GLY A 149 -11.68 8.22 25.20
C GLY A 149 -12.82 7.23 24.99
N SER A 150 -13.78 7.52 24.11
CA SER A 150 -14.86 6.59 23.70
C SER A 150 -14.61 6.01 22.31
N GLU A 151 -13.35 5.73 21.97
CA GLU A 151 -13.00 5.16 20.67
C GLU A 151 -13.49 3.72 20.56
N VAL A 152 -14.09 3.38 19.42
CA VAL A 152 -14.39 1.99 19.07
C VAL A 152 -13.18 1.46 18.31
N LYS A 153 -12.61 0.36 18.80
CA LYS A 153 -11.44 -0.27 18.20
C LYS A 153 -11.67 -1.78 18.11
N SER A 154 -11.64 -2.33 16.91
CA SER A 154 -11.85 -3.76 16.72
C SER A 154 -11.26 -4.26 15.42
N SER A 155 -10.87 -5.53 15.40
CA SER A 155 -10.45 -6.23 14.18
C SER A 155 -11.64 -6.93 13.52
N PHE A 156 -11.70 -6.89 12.20
CA PHE A 156 -12.72 -7.56 11.39
C PHE A 156 -12.05 -8.46 10.34
N SER A 157 -12.60 -9.66 10.14
CA SER A 157 -12.11 -10.58 9.10
C SER A 157 -12.65 -10.17 7.73
N ILE A 158 -11.83 -10.40 6.70
CA ILE A 158 -12.26 -10.29 5.31
C ILE A 158 -12.83 -11.64 4.88
N GLU A 159 -14.12 -11.70 4.62
CA GLU A 159 -14.82 -12.92 4.20
C GLU A 159 -15.44 -12.70 2.81
N ASN A 160 -15.09 -13.56 1.86
CA ASN A 160 -15.56 -13.44 0.47
C ASN A 160 -15.38 -12.03 -0.11
N ASP A 161 -14.20 -11.44 0.12
CA ASP A 161 -13.84 -10.09 -0.33
C ASP A 161 -14.76 -8.99 0.22
N LYS A 162 -15.30 -9.22 1.42
CA LYS A 162 -16.14 -8.26 2.15
C LYS A 162 -15.72 -8.12 3.60
N VAL A 163 -15.92 -6.92 4.14
CA VAL A 163 -15.80 -6.61 5.56
C VAL A 163 -17.07 -5.90 5.99
N ASP A 164 -17.84 -6.54 6.85
CA ASP A 164 -19.02 -5.96 7.49
C ASP A 164 -18.63 -5.47 8.89
N VAL A 165 -18.65 -4.15 9.06
CA VAL A 165 -18.27 -3.46 10.29
C VAL A 165 -19.55 -2.98 10.97
N LEU A 166 -19.87 -3.60 12.11
CA LEU A 166 -21.00 -3.21 12.97
C LEU A 166 -20.44 -2.57 14.24
N LEU A 167 -20.76 -1.30 14.47
CA LEU A 167 -20.22 -0.50 15.59
C LEU A 167 -21.33 0.05 16.49
#